data_AF-A0A8I1EC11-F1
#
_entry.id   AF-A0A8I1EC11-F1
#
_cell.length_a   1.000
_cell.length_b   1.000
_cell.length_c   1.000
_cell.angle_alpha   90.00
_cell.angle_beta   90.00
_cell.angle_gamma   90.00
#
_symmetry.space_group_name_H-M   'P 1'
#
loop_
_entity.id
_entity.type
_entity.pdbx_description
1 polymer ?
#
loop_
_entity_poly.entity_id
_entity_poly.type
_entity_poly.pdbx_seq_one_letter_code
_entity_poly.pdbx_strand_id
1 'polypeptide(L)'
;MLVLNVPMDDIDRVKALNGVWSYDLKHWLCMPGEQELFKEWLISPHVVITGVDDKVLLDIPRSEVEQAKQVGAFRSCTSEGVAGWFALAGMSDNFHKWIPK
;
A
#
# COMPACT_ATOMS: atom_id res chain seq x y z
N MET A 1 6.86 -8.54 -5.59
CA MET A 1 7.46 -7.72 -4.50
C MET A 1 6.51 -7.76 -3.31
N LEU A 2 6.99 -7.53 -2.08
CA LEU A 2 6.11 -7.40 -0.92
C LEU A 2 5.97 -5.95 -0.49
N VAL A 3 4.81 -5.59 0.03
CA VAL A 3 4.55 -4.26 0.58
C VAL A 3 5.00 -4.16 2.03
N LEU A 4 5.61 -3.03 2.36
CA LEU A 4 6.08 -2.67 3.69
C LEU A 4 5.26 -1.50 4.25
N ASN A 5 4.91 -1.59 5.53
CA ASN A 5 4.36 -0.48 6.32
C ASN A 5 5.49 0.15 7.14
N VAL A 6 6.10 1.19 6.58
CA VAL A 6 7.30 1.84 7.11
C VAL A 6 6.93 3.15 7.79
N PRO A 7 7.12 3.29 9.11
CA PRO A 7 7.01 4.57 9.80
C PRO A 7 7.97 5.60 9.24
N MET A 8 7.63 6.90 9.36
CA MET A 8 8.49 7.97 8.84
C MET A 8 9.91 7.94 9.42
N ASP A 9 10.05 7.59 10.69
CA ASP A 9 11.34 7.51 11.40
C ASP A 9 12.25 6.38 10.88
N ASP A 10 11.68 5.36 10.23
CA ASP A 10 12.42 4.20 9.72
C ASP A 10 12.73 4.29 8.22
N ILE A 11 12.35 5.38 7.55
CA ILE A 11 12.56 5.55 6.10
C ILE A 11 14.03 5.39 5.71
N ASP A 12 14.95 5.97 6.47
CA ASP A 12 16.38 5.90 6.15
C ASP A 12 16.96 4.50 6.38
N ARG A 13 16.42 3.75 7.35
CA ARG A 13 16.76 2.33 7.56
C ARG A 13 16.30 1.48 6.38
N VAL A 14 15.06 1.68 5.91
CA VAL A 14 14.52 0.94 4.77
C VAL A 14 15.28 1.24 3.49
N LYS A 15 15.65 2.51 3.24
CA LYS A 15 16.53 2.89 2.12
C LYS A 15 17.91 2.22 2.21
N ALA A 16 18.52 2.21 3.40
CA ALA A 16 19.83 1.58 3.61
C ALA A 16 19.82 0.07 3.35
N LEU A 17 18.65 -0.57 3.53
CA LEU A 17 18.42 -1.99 3.25
C LEU A 17 18.02 -2.27 1.79
N ASN A 18 18.10 -1.28 0.89
CA ASN A 18 17.67 -1.35 -0.51
C ASN A 18 16.15 -1.46 -0.73
N GLY A 19 15.34 -1.00 0.24
CA GLY A 19 13.90 -0.86 0.04
C GLY A 19 13.60 0.11 -1.10
N VAL A 20 12.57 -0.21 -1.90
CA VAL A 20 12.19 0.56 -3.08
C VAL A 20 10.87 1.29 -2.81
N TRP A 21 10.87 2.61 -2.96
CA TRP A 21 9.64 3.40 -2.87
C TRP A 21 8.86 3.33 -4.19
N SER A 22 7.59 2.89 -4.13
CA SER A 22 6.67 2.93 -5.27
C SER A 22 5.84 4.22 -5.24
N TYR A 23 6.01 5.06 -6.26
CA TYR A 23 5.21 6.28 -6.40
C TYR A 23 3.75 6.00 -6.78
N ASP A 24 3.48 4.89 -7.47
CA ASP A 24 2.14 4.47 -7.89
C ASP A 24 1.33 3.87 -6.75
N LEU A 25 1.99 3.09 -5.89
CA LEU A 25 1.35 2.45 -4.74
C LEU A 25 1.46 3.31 -3.48
N LYS A 26 2.31 4.34 -3.45
CA LYS A 26 2.62 5.14 -2.24
C LYS A 26 3.07 4.27 -1.06
N HIS A 27 3.81 3.21 -1.36
CA HIS A 27 4.31 2.27 -0.36
C HIS A 27 5.77 1.90 -0.64
N TRP A 28 6.46 1.50 0.43
CA TRP A 28 7.77 0.85 0.34
C TRP A 28 7.60 -0.61 -0.03
N LEU A 29 8.51 -1.09 -0.86
CA LEU A 29 8.52 -2.44 -1.40
C LEU A 29 9.84 -3.12 -1.07
N CYS A 30 9.80 -4.42 -0.80
CA CYS A 30 11.00 -5.26 -0.80
C CYS A 30 10.98 -6.27 -1.95
N MET A 31 12.19 -6.60 -2.41
CA MET A 31 12.36 -7.60 -3.45
C MET A 31 12.11 -9.01 -2.89
N PRO A 32 11.66 -9.95 -3.75
CA PRO A 32 11.57 -11.35 -3.36
C PRO A 32 12.93 -11.87 -2.86
N GLY A 33 12.94 -12.58 -1.73
CA GLY A 33 14.17 -13.11 -1.12
C GLY A 33 14.80 -12.22 -0.04
N GLU A 34 14.40 -10.96 0.08
CA GLU A 34 14.92 -10.02 1.10
C GLU A 34 13.97 -9.84 2.30
N GLN A 35 12.94 -10.68 2.38
CA GLN A 35 11.80 -10.53 3.30
C GLN A 35 12.25 -10.50 4.77
N GLU A 36 13.25 -11.31 5.12
CA GLU A 36 13.84 -11.36 6.46
C GLU A 36 14.48 -10.04 6.91
N LEU A 37 15.02 -9.25 5.97
CA LEU A 37 15.60 -7.94 6.27
C LEU A 37 14.53 -6.91 6.66
N PHE A 38 13.32 -7.08 6.13
CA PHE A 38 12.22 -6.14 6.30
C PHE A 38 11.10 -6.66 7.20
N LYS A 39 11.33 -7.75 7.94
CA LYS A 39 10.30 -8.42 8.77
C LYS A 39 9.59 -7.50 9.76
N GLU A 40 10.25 -6.43 10.22
CA GLU A 40 9.69 -5.43 11.14
C GLU A 40 8.62 -4.55 10.47
N TRP A 41 8.68 -4.39 9.15
CA TRP A 41 7.77 -3.55 8.37
C TRP A 41 6.85 -4.37 7.45
N LEU A 42 6.98 -5.70 7.41
CA LEU A 42 6.10 -6.54 6.61
C LEU A 42 4.66 -6.42 7.11
N ILE A 43 3.75 -6.16 6.17
CA ILE A 43 2.31 -6.14 6.46
C ILE A 43 1.83 -7.58 6.64
N SER A 44 1.03 -7.85 7.67
CA SER A 44 0.36 -9.14 7.86
C SER A 44 -1.15 -8.97 7.64
N PRO A 45 -1.79 -9.75 6.74
CA PRO A 45 -1.17 -10.75 5.86
C PRO A 45 -0.24 -10.13 4.82
N HIS A 46 0.77 -10.90 4.38
CA HIS A 46 1.75 -10.42 3.39
C HIS A 46 1.07 -10.05 2.08
N VAL A 47 1.21 -8.78 1.70
CA VAL A 47 0.67 -8.26 0.44
C VAL A 47 1.73 -8.43 -0.65
N VAL A 48 1.51 -9.41 -1.53
CA VAL A 48 2.31 -9.60 -2.74
C VAL A 48 1.74 -8.73 -3.85
N ILE A 49 2.61 -7.97 -4.49
CA ILE A 49 2.30 -7.23 -5.72
C ILE A 49 3.12 -7.77 -6.89
N THR A 50 2.49 -7.75 -8.06
CA THR A 50 3.01 -8.13 -9.36
C THR A 50 3.21 -6.93 -10.28
N GLY A 51 2.53 -5.81 -10.02
CA GLY A 51 2.64 -4.57 -10.79
C GLY A 51 2.12 -3.32 -10.08
N VAL A 52 2.16 -2.18 -10.79
CA VAL A 52 1.74 -0.86 -10.28
C VAL A 52 0.21 -0.70 -10.19
N ASP A 53 -0.53 -1.61 -10.83
CA ASP A 53 -1.98 -1.65 -10.87
C ASP A 53 -2.60 -2.61 -9.84
N ASP A 54 -1.81 -3.16 -8.90
CA ASP A 54 -2.30 -3.97 -7.77
C ASP A 54 -2.96 -3.12 -6.68
N LYS A 55 -3.87 -2.23 -7.10
CA LYS A 55 -4.64 -1.31 -6.27
C LYS A 55 -6.09 -1.28 -6.74
N VAL A 56 -7.00 -1.20 -5.78
CA VAL A 56 -8.46 -1.15 -6.00
C VAL A 56 -8.95 0.25 -5.67
N LEU A 57 -9.72 0.85 -6.57
CA LEU A 57 -10.34 2.14 -6.36
C LEU A 57 -11.43 2.04 -5.29
N LEU A 58 -11.44 3.00 -4.36
CA LEU A 58 -12.39 3.08 -3.27
C LEU A 58 -13.28 4.31 -3.40
N ASP A 59 -14.58 4.12 -3.19
CA ASP A 59 -15.57 5.17 -2.99
C ASP A 59 -15.77 5.40 -1.49
N ILE A 60 -14.90 6.23 -0.91
CA ILE A 60 -14.93 6.54 0.53
C ILE A 60 -15.65 7.87 0.75
N PRO A 61 -16.77 7.88 1.51
CA PRO A 61 -17.40 9.12 1.94
C PRO A 61 -16.44 10.00 2.73
N ARG A 62 -16.53 11.33 2.55
CA ARG A 62 -15.60 12.28 3.20
C ARG A 62 -15.53 12.12 4.73
N SER A 63 -16.62 11.72 5.37
CA SER A 63 -16.70 11.46 6.82
C SER A 63 -15.90 10.23 7.28
N GLU A 64 -15.58 9.31 6.37
CA GLU A 64 -14.94 8.03 6.68
C GLU A 64 -13.48 7.94 6.22
N VAL A 65 -12.95 9.01 5.61
CA VAL A 65 -11.58 9.08 5.09
C VAL A 65 -10.54 8.75 6.16
N GLU A 66 -10.69 9.29 7.37
CA GLU A 66 -9.71 9.03 8.44
C GLU A 66 -9.73 7.57 8.90
N GLN A 67 -10.92 6.95 8.94
CA GLN A 67 -11.03 5.51 9.23
C GLN A 67 -10.40 4.68 8.11
N ALA A 68 -10.65 5.04 6.85
CA ALA A 68 -10.08 4.34 5.71
C ALA A 68 -8.54 4.42 5.71
N LYS A 69 -7.96 5.58 6.03
CA LYS A 69 -6.50 5.73 6.18
C LYS A 69 -5.94 4.82 7.26
N GLN A 70 -6.62 4.70 8.40
CA GLN A 70 -6.17 3.84 9.51
C GLN A 70 -6.09 2.36 9.12
N VAL A 71 -6.94 1.91 8.21
CA VAL A 71 -6.92 0.51 7.71
C VAL A 71 -6.07 0.34 6.45
N GLY A 72 -5.38 1.39 5.99
CA GLY A 72 -4.40 1.33 4.90
C GLY A 72 -4.84 1.93 3.56
N ALA A 73 -5.92 2.73 3.51
CA ALA A 73 -6.25 3.47 2.29
C ALA A 73 -5.21 4.56 2.03
N PHE A 74 -4.85 4.72 0.76
CA PHE A 74 -3.91 5.72 0.31
C PHE A 74 -4.45 6.47 -0.89
N ARG A 75 -3.96 7.70 -1.10
CA ARG A 75 -4.35 8.52 -2.24
C ARG A 75 -3.32 8.35 -3.36
N SER A 76 -3.79 7.97 -4.53
CA SER A 76 -2.94 7.79 -5.71
C SER A 76 -3.69 8.17 -6.99
N CYS A 77 -3.07 7.91 -8.14
CA CYS A 77 -3.73 7.93 -9.43
C CYS A 77 -3.47 6.64 -10.21
N THR A 78 -4.34 6.30 -11.15
CA THR A 78 -4.10 5.22 -12.12
C THR A 78 -3.03 5.64 -13.13
N SER A 79 -2.53 4.68 -13.90
CA SER A 79 -1.67 4.93 -15.07
C SER A 79 -2.34 5.84 -16.11
N GLU A 80 -3.66 5.84 -16.16
CA GLU A 80 -4.49 6.73 -16.99
C GLU A 80 -4.74 8.11 -16.36
N GLY A 81 -4.18 8.39 -15.17
CA GLY A 81 -4.27 9.68 -14.49
C GLY A 81 -5.52 9.90 -13.64
N VAL A 82 -6.34 8.87 -13.40
CA VAL A 82 -7.53 8.98 -12.55
C VAL A 82 -7.11 9.03 -11.09
N ALA A 83 -7.25 10.19 -10.46
CA ALA A 83 -6.92 10.37 -9.05
C ALA A 83 -8.06 9.94 -8.12
N GLY A 84 -7.73 9.25 -7.03
CA GLY A 84 -8.73 8.70 -6.12
C GLY A 84 -8.12 8.12 -4.85
N TRP A 85 -8.99 7.54 -4.03
CA TRP A 85 -8.57 6.69 -2.92
C TRP A 85 -8.43 5.25 -3.38
N PHE A 86 -7.38 4.59 -2.91
CA PHE A 86 -7.07 3.23 -3.27
C PHE A 86 -6.72 2.40 -2.04
N ALA A 87 -6.94 1.10 -2.14
CA ALA A 87 -6.35 0.09 -1.28
C ALA A 87 -5.50 -0.85 -2.12
N LEU A 88 -4.53 -1.51 -1.50
CA LEU A 88 -3.80 -2.59 -2.17
C LEU A 88 -4.75 -3.75 -2.41
N ALA A 89 -4.67 -4.39 -3.59
CA ALA A 89 -5.58 -5.47 -3.96
C ALA A 89 -5.58 -6.62 -2.93
N GLY A 90 -4.40 -6.97 -2.39
CA GLY A 90 -4.25 -7.98 -1.34
C GLY A 90 -4.83 -7.61 0.04
N MET A 91 -5.28 -6.36 0.24
CA MET A 91 -5.98 -5.91 1.45
C MET A 91 -7.43 -5.53 1.18
N SER A 92 -7.95 -5.77 -0.03
CA SER A 92 -9.28 -5.33 -0.48
C SER A 92 -10.42 -5.82 0.42
N ASP A 93 -10.28 -6.97 1.08
CA ASP A 93 -11.26 -7.49 2.05
C ASP A 93 -11.56 -6.51 3.20
N ASN A 94 -10.57 -5.73 3.63
CA ASN A 94 -10.74 -4.70 4.67
C ASN A 94 -11.60 -3.52 4.20
N PHE A 95 -11.79 -3.37 2.89
CA PHE A 95 -12.43 -2.22 2.25
C PHE A 95 -13.74 -2.57 1.53
N HIS A 96 -14.29 -3.78 1.72
CA HIS A 96 -15.50 -4.25 1.03
C HIS A 96 -16.69 -3.27 1.07
N LYS A 97 -16.80 -2.43 2.11
CA LYS A 97 -17.86 -1.40 2.21
C LYS A 97 -17.65 -0.17 1.33
N TRP A 98 -16.43 0.09 0.89
CA TRP A 98 -16.05 1.24 0.05
C TRP A 98 -15.67 0.82 -1.37
N ILE A 99 -15.70 -0.48 -1.70
CA ILE A 99 -15.50 -0.94 -3.07
C ILE A 99 -16.83 -0.72 -3.82
N PRO A 100 -16.84 0.08 -4.93
CA PRO A 100 -18.04 0.27 -5.74
C PRO A 100 -18.58 -1.08 -6.23
N LYS A 101 -19.90 -1.28 -6.17
CA LYS A 101 -20.58 -2.47 -6.67
C LYS A 101 -20.96 -2.37 -8.13
#